data_AF-A0A0H5CCN8-F1
#
_entry.id   AF-A0A0H5CCN8-F1
#
_cell.length_a   1.000
_cell.length_b   1.000
_cell.length_c   1.000
_cell.angle_alpha   90.00
_cell.angle_beta   90.00
_cell.angle_gamma   90.00
#
_symmetry.space_group_name_H-M   'P 1'
#
loop_
_entity.id
_entity.type
_entity.pdbx_description
1 polymer ?
#
loop_
_entity_poly.entity_id
_entity_poly.type
_entity_poly.pdbx_seq_one_letter_code
_entity_poly.pdbx_strand_id
1 'polypeptide(L)'
;MTAPTIPDDQLYEDQQRVVRDAVDTVQDAWQRLRPDDLIGSWETDVRPRAVIAIEEAQVQTAAPAAAYVAAALLAANAVSAPVGKLVAGAFAGCAANGLTLTRLLDHVIGYLRRALGMGMAPSHVREISLQRLLTYTATEITDTSRVAVHTAMLTEPAVAGYERVVRLPACGRCLILAGRLYPLSDGFARHPRCDCQMRPVTRDQWQTNDPGNTPTALFAAMTRAEQDKAFGVKDAEAIRAGADIAGVVNARRAGAVYVAGHRKYSTTRGAADGLGNTSGSGGQYRRRDIARPTAAQIFADGGDREHLLIRLRRYGYITS
;
A
#
# COMPACT_ATOMS: atom_id res chain seq x y z
N MET A 1 -15.80 18.90 23.90
CA MET A 1 -14.95 17.72 24.16
C MET A 1 -14.62 17.12 22.81
N THR A 2 -13.40 17.34 22.32
CA THR A 2 -12.90 16.72 21.08
C THR A 2 -12.94 15.21 21.26
N ALA A 3 -13.49 14.47 20.29
CA ALA A 3 -13.40 13.01 20.31
C ALA A 3 -11.93 12.62 20.49
N PRO A 4 -11.61 11.62 21.33
CA PRO A 4 -10.22 11.20 21.52
C PRO A 4 -9.65 10.87 20.14
N THR A 5 -8.56 11.55 19.78
CA THR A 5 -7.82 11.27 18.55
C THR A 5 -7.42 9.81 18.59
N ILE A 6 -7.81 9.03 17.58
CA ILE A 6 -7.43 7.62 17.51
C ILE A 6 -5.89 7.60 17.41
N PRO A 7 -5.17 6.76 18.19
CA PRO A 7 -3.70 6.74 18.20
C PRO A 7 -3.04 6.68 16.82
N ASP A 8 -3.75 6.11 15.83
CA ASP A 8 -3.33 6.00 14.44
C ASP A 8 -3.14 7.34 13.73
N ASP A 9 -4.01 8.32 13.98
CA ASP A 9 -3.93 9.63 13.33
C ASP A 9 -2.72 10.39 13.82
N GLN A 10 -2.44 10.34 15.13
CA GLN A 10 -1.26 10.97 15.69
C GLN A 10 0.03 10.33 15.16
N LEU A 11 0.12 8.99 15.16
CA LEU A 11 1.29 8.29 14.60
C LEU A 11 1.51 8.67 13.12
N TYR A 12 0.43 8.73 12.34
CA TYR A 12 0.50 9.13 10.95
C TYR A 12 1.00 10.56 10.76
N GLU A 13 0.43 11.52 11.47
CA GLU A 13 0.82 12.93 11.34
C GLU A 13 2.28 13.14 11.72
N ASP A 14 2.73 12.50 12.80
CA ASP A 14 4.11 12.54 13.27
C ASP A 14 5.06 11.95 12.22
N GLN A 15 4.73 10.78 11.69
CA GLN A 15 5.47 10.13 10.61
C GLN A 15 5.56 11.02 9.37
N GLN A 16 4.46 11.64 8.95
CA GLN A 16 4.44 12.47 7.74
C GLN A 16 5.25 13.76 7.90
N ARG A 17 5.35 14.33 9.11
CA ARG A 17 6.26 15.46 9.37
C ARG A 17 7.71 15.03 9.17
N VAL A 18 8.13 13.93 9.80
CA VAL A 18 9.49 13.38 9.65
C VAL A 18 9.82 13.04 8.19
N VAL A 19 8.89 12.44 7.45
CA VAL A 19 9.07 12.15 6.02
C VAL A 19 9.26 13.42 5.20
N ARG A 20 8.45 14.46 5.43
CA ARG A 20 8.57 15.73 4.70
C ARG A 20 9.92 16.40 4.96
N ASP A 21 10.32 16.52 6.22
CA ASP A 21 11.56 17.18 6.61
C ASP A 21 12.79 16.48 5.97
N ALA A 22 12.79 15.15 5.95
CA ALA A 22 13.84 14.37 5.30
C ALA A 22 13.82 14.50 3.77
N VAL A 23 12.63 14.50 3.16
CA VAL A 23 12.46 14.71 1.71
C VAL A 23 12.96 16.08 1.28
N ASP A 24 12.64 17.13 2.04
CA ASP A 24 13.10 18.49 1.78
C ASP A 24 14.63 18.59 1.88
N THR A 25 15.21 18.00 2.94
CA THR A 25 16.67 17.93 3.12
C THR A 25 17.36 17.20 1.96
N VAL A 26 16.80 16.09 1.50
CA VAL A 26 17.33 15.31 0.38
C VAL A 26 17.17 16.05 -0.95
N GLN A 27 16.07 16.78 -1.14
CA GLN A 27 15.84 17.64 -2.30
C GLN A 27 16.86 18.77 -2.35
N ASP A 28 17.16 19.41 -1.22
CA ASP A 28 18.18 20.45 -1.12
C ASP A 28 19.58 19.90 -1.37
N ALA A 29 19.89 18.70 -0.86
CA ALA A 29 21.13 18.01 -1.15
C ALA A 29 21.29 17.76 -2.66
N TRP A 30 20.22 17.38 -3.36
CA TRP A 30 20.24 17.14 -4.80
C TRP A 30 20.62 18.38 -5.63
N GLN A 31 20.34 19.60 -5.14
CA GLN A 31 20.75 20.83 -5.84
C GLN A 31 22.26 20.97 -5.94
N ARG A 32 23.02 20.28 -5.08
CA ARG A 32 24.49 20.27 -5.10
C ARG A 32 25.08 19.34 -6.15
N LEU A 33 24.25 18.54 -6.84
CA LEU A 33 24.69 17.67 -7.92
C LEU A 33 25.18 18.50 -9.13
N ARG A 34 26.47 18.41 -9.43
CA ARG A 34 27.14 19.13 -10.51
C ARG A 34 27.04 18.38 -11.85
N PRO A 35 26.54 18.99 -12.93
CA PRO A 35 26.43 18.33 -14.23
C PRO A 35 27.78 17.91 -14.86
N ASP A 36 28.83 18.69 -14.60
CA ASP A 36 30.20 18.50 -15.07
C ASP A 36 30.98 17.45 -14.24
N ASP A 37 30.53 17.14 -13.03
CA ASP A 37 31.11 16.13 -12.16
C ASP A 37 30.03 15.39 -11.38
N LEU A 38 29.30 14.53 -12.09
CA LEU A 38 28.17 13.79 -11.54
C LEU A 38 28.59 12.83 -10.43
N ILE A 39 29.75 12.19 -10.55
CA ILE A 39 30.19 11.18 -9.58
C ILE A 39 30.77 11.90 -8.36
N GLY A 40 31.75 12.78 -8.55
CA GLY A 40 32.41 13.44 -7.42
C GLY A 40 31.41 14.21 -6.57
N SER A 41 30.59 15.09 -7.18
CA SER A 41 29.57 15.83 -6.43
C SER A 41 28.48 14.94 -5.80
N TRP A 42 28.12 13.81 -6.41
CA TRP A 42 27.23 12.85 -5.76
C TRP A 42 27.85 12.28 -4.49
N GLU A 43 29.10 11.83 -4.56
CA GLU A 43 29.78 11.15 -3.47
C GLU A 43 30.15 12.09 -2.32
N THR A 44 30.51 13.33 -2.62
CA THR A 44 30.96 14.32 -1.63
C THR A 44 29.82 15.18 -1.11
N ASP A 45 28.87 15.56 -1.97
CA ASP A 45 27.92 16.62 -1.66
C ASP A 45 26.47 16.17 -1.49
N VAL A 46 26.04 15.14 -2.24
CA VAL A 46 24.64 14.72 -2.23
C VAL A 46 24.42 13.52 -1.32
N ARG A 47 25.13 12.41 -1.56
CA ARG A 47 24.90 11.12 -0.91
C ARG A 47 25.08 11.17 0.61
N PRO A 48 26.15 11.74 1.19
CA PRO A 48 26.31 11.77 2.64
C PRO A 48 25.16 12.49 3.35
N ARG A 49 24.71 13.63 2.79
CA ARG A 49 23.60 14.41 3.33
C ARG A 49 22.27 13.65 3.26
N ALA A 50 22.02 13.00 2.12
CA ALA A 50 20.82 12.20 1.94
C ALA A 50 20.79 10.97 2.87
N VAL A 51 21.92 10.29 3.05
CA VAL A 51 22.04 9.14 3.97
C VAL A 51 21.78 9.58 5.40
N ILE A 52 22.46 10.62 5.89
CA ILE A 52 22.26 11.14 7.26
C ILE A 52 20.81 11.51 7.50
N ALA A 53 20.20 12.26 6.59
CA ALA A 53 18.79 12.67 6.71
C ALA A 53 17.83 11.47 6.80
N ILE A 54 18.09 10.41 6.01
CA ILE A 54 17.28 9.18 6.07
C ILE A 54 17.52 8.43 7.38
N GLU A 55 18.76 8.26 7.83
CA GLU A 55 19.08 7.54 9.07
C GLU A 55 18.44 8.22 10.30
N GLU A 56 18.56 9.54 10.40
CA GLU A 56 17.92 10.31 11.47
C GLU A 56 16.39 10.15 11.44
N ALA A 57 15.79 10.27 10.26
CA ALA A 57 14.36 10.07 10.08
C ALA A 57 13.91 8.65 10.41
N GLN A 58 14.72 7.63 10.09
CA GLN A 58 14.47 6.23 10.45
C GLN A 58 14.42 6.05 11.98
N VAL A 59 15.35 6.66 12.72
CA VAL A 59 15.31 6.62 14.19
C VAL A 59 14.08 7.33 14.73
N GLN A 60 13.80 8.54 14.23
CA GLN A 60 12.68 9.36 14.68
C GLN A 60 11.33 8.67 14.46
N THR A 61 11.13 8.03 13.31
CA THR A 61 9.87 7.36 12.98
C THR A 61 9.71 5.97 13.64
N ALA A 62 10.81 5.34 14.06
CA ALA A 62 10.79 4.10 14.84
C ALA A 62 10.51 4.33 16.33
N ALA A 63 10.98 5.46 16.88
CA ALA A 63 10.86 5.79 18.31
C ALA A 63 9.44 5.69 18.91
N PRO A 64 8.36 6.18 18.26
CA PRO A 64 7.02 6.15 18.86
C PRO A 64 6.34 4.77 18.82
N ALA A 65 6.92 3.76 18.15
CA ALA A 65 6.23 2.51 17.86
C ALA A 65 5.72 1.76 19.11
N ALA A 66 6.54 1.63 20.16
CA ALA A 66 6.12 0.95 21.39
C ALA A 66 5.00 1.71 22.12
N ALA A 67 5.11 3.05 22.18
CA ALA A 67 4.09 3.90 22.79
C ALA A 67 2.76 3.84 22.00
N TYR A 68 2.83 3.80 20.68
CA TYR A 68 1.67 3.62 19.82
C TYR A 68 0.98 2.27 20.07
N VAL A 69 1.74 1.17 20.16
CA VAL A 69 1.14 -0.15 20.43
C VAL A 69 0.46 -0.18 21.80
N ALA A 70 1.11 0.38 22.83
CA ALA A 70 0.51 0.51 24.16
C ALA A 70 -0.77 1.36 24.14
N ALA A 71 -0.77 2.48 23.41
CA ALA A 71 -1.95 3.34 23.26
C ALA A 71 -3.09 2.63 22.51
N ALA A 72 -2.79 1.85 21.48
CA ALA A 72 -3.78 1.05 20.75
C ALA A 72 -4.40 -0.05 21.63
N LEU A 73 -3.60 -0.74 22.44
CA LEU A 73 -4.09 -1.71 23.43
C LEU A 73 -4.96 -1.05 24.49
N LEU A 74 -4.55 0.10 25.01
CA LEU A 74 -5.34 0.87 25.98
C LEU A 74 -6.69 1.31 25.38
N ALA A 75 -6.70 1.78 24.13
CA ALA A 75 -7.93 2.13 23.41
C ALA A 75 -8.84 0.90 23.20
N ALA A 76 -8.27 -0.30 23.12
CA ALA A 76 -8.99 -1.56 23.09
C ALA A 76 -9.37 -2.10 24.49
N ASN A 77 -9.16 -1.33 25.56
CA ASN A 77 -9.35 -1.74 26.96
C ASN A 77 -8.55 -3.00 27.35
N ALA A 78 -7.40 -3.22 26.71
CA ALA A 78 -6.51 -4.33 27.02
C ALA A 78 -5.30 -3.87 27.84
N VAL A 79 -4.90 -4.73 28.78
CA VAL A 79 -3.68 -4.58 29.55
C VAL A 79 -2.68 -5.61 29.05
N SER A 80 -1.45 -5.17 28.81
CA SER A 80 -0.34 -6.02 28.39
C SER A 80 0.91 -5.66 29.17
N ALA A 81 1.78 -6.65 29.35
CA ALA A 81 3.09 -6.48 29.96
C ALA A 81 4.15 -6.80 28.90
N PRO A 82 4.79 -5.79 28.28
CA PRO A 82 5.76 -6.04 27.22
C PRO A 82 6.95 -6.86 27.72
N VAL A 83 7.32 -7.90 26.97
CA VAL A 83 8.40 -8.83 27.30
C VAL A 83 9.77 -8.38 26.77
N GLY A 84 9.82 -7.23 26.10
CA GLY A 84 11.03 -6.69 25.50
C GLY A 84 10.94 -5.18 25.30
N LYS A 85 12.10 -4.56 25.07
CA LYS A 85 12.20 -3.13 24.79
C LYS A 85 12.67 -2.91 23.36
N LEU A 86 11.93 -2.09 22.62
CA LEU A 86 12.32 -1.63 21.29
C LEU A 86 13.53 -0.69 21.38
N VAL A 87 14.53 -0.90 20.53
CA VAL A 87 15.69 0.00 20.37
C VAL A 87 15.58 0.70 19.02
N ALA A 88 15.09 1.95 19.01
CA ALA A 88 14.81 2.69 17.77
C ALA A 88 16.04 2.83 16.85
N GLY A 89 17.23 3.02 17.42
CA GLY A 89 18.48 3.10 16.66
C GLY A 89 18.81 1.84 15.84
N ALA A 90 18.26 0.68 16.21
CA ALA A 90 18.50 -0.57 15.48
C ALA A 90 17.74 -0.65 14.14
N PHE A 91 16.83 0.29 13.86
CA PHE A 91 16.05 0.33 12.62
C PHE A 91 16.60 1.31 11.57
N ALA A 92 17.75 1.93 11.84
CA ALA A 92 18.40 2.89 10.96
C ALA A 92 19.58 2.27 10.18
N GLY A 93 19.94 2.89 9.05
CA GLY A 93 21.14 2.57 8.26
C GLY A 93 20.96 1.53 7.16
N CYS A 94 19.81 0.84 7.15
CA CYS A 94 19.47 -0.16 6.14
C CYS A 94 18.11 0.15 5.49
N ALA A 95 18.02 -0.19 4.21
CA ALA A 95 16.78 -0.22 3.46
C ALA A 95 15.99 -1.50 3.75
N ALA A 96 14.68 -1.48 3.50
CA ALA A 96 13.77 -2.60 3.71
C ALA A 96 14.15 -3.86 2.91
N ASN A 97 14.93 -3.71 1.83
CA ASN A 97 15.45 -4.83 1.03
C ASN A 97 16.80 -5.37 1.51
N GLY A 98 17.33 -4.87 2.63
CA GLY A 98 18.60 -5.30 3.24
C GLY A 98 19.85 -4.62 2.67
N LEU A 99 19.72 -3.70 1.71
CA LEU A 99 20.85 -2.89 1.26
C LEU A 99 21.19 -1.82 2.30
N THR A 100 22.46 -1.41 2.37
CA THR A 100 22.83 -0.17 3.04
C THR A 100 22.23 1.02 2.28
N LEU A 101 21.90 2.10 2.99
CA LEU A 101 21.32 3.29 2.37
C LEU A 101 22.22 3.85 1.26
N THR A 102 23.54 3.90 1.47
CA THR A 102 24.52 4.28 0.44
C THR A 102 24.31 3.51 -0.87
N ARG A 103 24.22 2.17 -0.80
CA ARG A 103 24.06 1.34 -2.00
C ARG A 103 22.69 1.50 -2.64
N LEU A 104 21.63 1.65 -1.84
CA LEU A 104 20.30 1.94 -2.36
C LEU A 104 20.30 3.25 -3.15
N LEU A 105 20.86 4.32 -2.59
CA LEU A 105 20.88 5.64 -3.21
C LEU A 105 21.77 5.67 -4.45
N ASP A 106 22.88 4.92 -4.48
CA ASP A 106 23.75 4.82 -5.66
C ASP A 106 23.03 4.25 -6.90
N HIS A 107 21.89 3.55 -6.73
CA HIS A 107 21.06 3.18 -7.88
C HIS A 107 20.47 4.39 -8.62
N VAL A 108 20.26 5.52 -7.93
CA VAL A 108 19.78 6.77 -8.55
C VAL A 108 20.84 7.33 -9.48
N ILE A 109 22.09 7.49 -9.02
CA ILE A 109 23.16 8.02 -9.87
C ILE A 109 23.49 7.07 -11.02
N GLY A 110 23.42 5.75 -10.78
CA GLY A 110 23.56 4.75 -11.84
C GLY A 110 22.47 4.86 -12.91
N TYR A 111 21.22 5.11 -12.52
CA TYR A 111 20.12 5.36 -13.46
C TYR A 111 20.36 6.65 -14.26
N LEU A 112 20.68 7.75 -13.57
CA LEU A 112 20.93 9.05 -14.20
C LEU A 112 22.00 8.95 -15.29
N ARG A 113 23.14 8.32 -14.98
CA ARG A 113 24.25 8.14 -15.94
C ARG A 113 23.86 7.30 -17.13
N ARG A 114 23.14 6.18 -16.92
CA ARG A 114 22.67 5.33 -18.02
C ARG A 114 21.70 6.08 -18.93
N ALA A 115 20.76 6.84 -18.37
CA ALA A 115 19.79 7.61 -19.12
C ALA A 115 20.46 8.72 -19.96
N LEU A 116 21.45 9.42 -19.40
CA LEU A 116 22.26 10.39 -20.16
C LEU A 116 23.05 9.70 -21.29
N GLY A 117 23.65 8.55 -21.02
CA GLY A 117 24.38 7.76 -22.02
C GLY A 117 23.49 7.27 -23.18
N MET A 118 22.18 7.14 -22.96
CA MET A 118 21.20 6.82 -24.00
C MET A 118 20.68 8.05 -24.77
N GLY A 119 21.24 9.25 -24.52
CA GLY A 119 20.86 10.48 -25.23
C GLY A 119 19.54 11.10 -24.77
N MET A 120 19.01 10.71 -23.61
CA MET A 120 17.83 11.36 -23.03
C MET A 120 18.14 12.82 -22.62
N ALA A 121 17.15 13.70 -22.74
CA ALA A 121 17.30 15.12 -22.42
C ALA A 121 17.78 15.33 -20.95
N PRO A 122 18.88 16.06 -20.70
CA PRO A 122 19.47 16.15 -19.36
C PRO A 122 18.54 16.68 -18.27
N SER A 123 17.72 17.69 -18.57
CA SER A 123 16.74 18.26 -17.64
C SER A 123 15.71 17.21 -17.20
N HIS A 124 15.16 16.46 -18.16
CA HIS A 124 14.20 15.39 -17.91
C HIS A 124 14.80 14.24 -17.09
N VAL A 125 16.03 13.82 -17.41
CA VAL A 125 16.72 12.76 -16.65
C VAL A 125 16.97 13.20 -15.21
N ARG A 126 17.38 14.47 -15.00
CA ARG A 126 17.63 15.02 -13.66
C ARG A 126 16.35 15.04 -12.82
N GLU A 127 15.22 15.44 -13.41
CA GLU A 127 13.92 15.46 -12.74
C GLU A 127 13.47 14.04 -12.34
N ILE A 128 13.50 13.07 -13.26
CA ILE A 128 13.09 11.68 -12.94
C ILE A 128 14.01 11.07 -11.88
N SER A 129 15.31 11.38 -11.93
CA SER A 129 16.28 10.88 -10.94
C SER A 129 16.03 11.47 -9.56
N LEU A 130 15.71 12.77 -9.45
CA LEU A 130 15.25 13.38 -8.20
C LEU A 130 14.00 12.69 -7.69
N GLN A 131 12.97 12.52 -8.54
CA GLN A 131 11.73 11.85 -8.14
C GLN A 131 11.97 10.43 -7.62
N ARG A 132 12.94 9.68 -8.19
CA ARG A 132 13.35 8.37 -7.67
C ARG A 132 13.99 8.47 -6.31
N LEU A 133 14.93 9.40 -6.12
CA LEU A 133 15.59 9.65 -4.84
C LEU A 133 14.58 9.98 -3.74
N LEU A 134 13.67 10.93 -3.98
CA LEU A 134 12.63 11.30 -3.02
C LEU A 134 11.66 10.13 -2.74
N THR A 135 11.38 9.30 -3.74
CA THR A 135 10.58 8.09 -3.56
C THR A 135 11.28 7.07 -2.68
N TYR A 136 12.59 6.87 -2.85
CA TYR A 136 13.36 5.98 -1.97
C TYR A 136 13.36 6.52 -0.54
N THR A 137 13.72 7.79 -0.34
CA THR A 137 13.69 8.46 0.96
C THR A 137 12.35 8.26 1.69
N ALA A 138 11.24 8.66 1.08
CA ALA A 138 9.92 8.53 1.72
C ALA A 138 9.54 7.07 1.98
N THR A 139 9.89 6.16 1.06
CA THR A 139 9.55 4.74 1.20
C THR A 139 10.30 4.11 2.36
N GLU A 140 11.62 4.29 2.45
CA GLU A 140 12.44 3.67 3.49
C GLU A 140 12.09 4.19 4.89
N ILE A 141 11.85 5.49 5.05
CA ILE A 141 11.40 6.07 6.33
C ILE A 141 10.04 5.46 6.73
N THR A 142 9.09 5.41 5.80
CA THR A 142 7.76 4.86 6.08
C THR A 142 7.79 3.35 6.32
N ASP A 143 8.74 2.62 5.72
CA ASP A 143 9.00 1.20 5.99
C ASP A 143 9.57 0.97 7.37
N THR A 144 10.56 1.78 7.80
CA THR A 144 11.12 1.71 9.14
C THR A 144 10.06 1.84 10.23
N SER A 145 9.18 2.85 10.14
CA SER A 145 8.09 3.04 11.12
C SER A 145 7.25 1.79 11.29
N ARG A 146 6.90 1.15 10.18
CA ARG A 146 6.03 -0.02 10.18
C ARG A 146 6.72 -1.26 10.71
N VAL A 147 7.99 -1.48 10.35
CA VAL A 147 8.78 -2.59 10.87
C VAL A 147 9.00 -2.41 12.38
N ALA A 148 9.16 -1.17 12.84
CA ALA A 148 9.22 -0.84 14.27
C ALA A 148 7.88 -1.12 14.98
N VAL A 149 6.74 -0.72 14.42
CA VAL A 149 5.40 -1.07 14.96
C VAL A 149 5.20 -2.58 14.99
N HIS A 150 5.56 -3.29 13.92
CA HIS A 150 5.46 -4.75 13.85
C HIS A 150 6.33 -5.43 14.90
N THR A 151 7.55 -4.94 15.10
CA THR A 151 8.46 -5.47 16.13
C THR A 151 7.97 -5.14 17.54
N ALA A 152 7.42 -3.94 17.77
CA ALA A 152 6.81 -3.59 19.04
C ALA A 152 5.62 -4.50 19.37
N MET A 153 4.77 -4.83 18.39
CA MET A 153 3.69 -5.79 18.57
C MET A 153 4.18 -7.18 19.00
N LEU A 154 5.33 -7.65 18.51
CA LEU A 154 5.91 -8.95 18.92
C LEU A 154 6.33 -8.97 20.39
N THR A 155 6.57 -7.80 21.01
CA THR A 155 6.91 -7.70 22.43
C THR A 155 5.68 -7.72 23.34
N GLU A 156 4.46 -7.67 22.80
CA GLU A 156 3.22 -7.47 23.57
C GLU A 156 2.32 -8.72 23.53
N PRO A 157 2.25 -9.52 24.61
CA PRO A 157 1.46 -10.76 24.64
C PRO A 157 -0.04 -10.59 24.38
N ALA A 158 -0.60 -9.40 24.65
CA ALA A 158 -2.01 -9.13 24.39
C ALA A 158 -2.34 -8.93 22.89
N VAL A 159 -1.33 -8.71 22.04
CA VAL A 159 -1.53 -8.51 20.60
C VAL A 159 -1.69 -9.86 19.91
N ALA A 160 -2.83 -10.07 19.25
CA ALA A 160 -3.12 -11.27 18.47
C ALA A 160 -2.70 -11.14 17.00
N GLY A 161 -2.60 -9.91 16.50
CA GLY A 161 -2.32 -9.59 15.12
C GLY A 161 -2.51 -8.10 14.87
N TYR A 162 -2.79 -7.73 13.63
CA TYR A 162 -3.09 -6.35 13.29
C TYR A 162 -4.24 -6.21 12.30
N GLU A 163 -5.00 -5.13 12.42
CA GLU A 163 -5.91 -4.64 11.39
C GLU A 163 -5.12 -3.74 10.43
N ARG A 164 -5.31 -3.91 9.12
CA ARG A 164 -4.76 -2.97 8.15
C ARG A 164 -5.61 -1.71 8.06
N VAL A 165 -5.07 -0.59 8.54
CA VAL A 165 -5.70 0.72 8.46
C VAL A 165 -5.29 1.40 7.15
N VAL A 166 -6.25 1.61 6.26
CA VAL A 166 -6.06 2.34 5.00
C VAL A 166 -6.48 3.79 5.18
N ARG A 167 -5.60 4.71 4.78
CA ARG A 167 -5.88 6.15 4.73
C ARG A 167 -6.20 6.57 3.30
N LEU A 168 -7.23 7.40 3.14
CA LEU A 168 -7.61 7.97 1.84
C LEU A 168 -6.79 9.24 1.53
N PRO A 169 -6.54 9.54 0.24
CA PRO A 169 -6.87 8.73 -0.94
C PRO A 169 -5.94 7.52 -1.10
N ALA A 170 -6.50 6.34 -1.40
CA ALA A 170 -5.73 5.10 -1.59
C ALA A 170 -6.07 4.38 -2.90
N CYS A 171 -5.18 3.49 -3.35
CA CYS A 171 -5.42 2.68 -4.55
C CYS A 171 -6.33 1.49 -4.25
N GLY A 172 -7.00 0.95 -5.28
CA GLY A 172 -7.90 -0.19 -5.12
C GLY A 172 -7.25 -1.44 -4.49
N ARG A 173 -5.93 -1.64 -4.61
CA ARG A 173 -5.21 -2.76 -3.97
C ARG A 173 -5.13 -2.62 -2.45
N CYS A 174 -4.93 -1.39 -1.96
CA CYS A 174 -4.96 -1.13 -0.52
C CYS A 174 -6.37 -1.24 0.02
N LEU A 175 -7.37 -0.68 -0.69
CA LEU A 175 -8.77 -0.69 -0.23
C LEU A 175 -9.28 -2.10 0.06
N ILE A 176 -9.00 -3.09 -0.79
CA ILE A 176 -9.47 -4.48 -0.58
C ILE A 176 -8.78 -5.23 0.56
N LEU A 177 -7.75 -4.61 1.16
CA LEU A 177 -7.01 -5.12 2.31
C LEU A 177 -7.41 -4.41 3.60
N ALA A 178 -8.24 -3.36 3.51
CA ALA A 178 -8.73 -2.61 4.66
C ALA A 178 -9.63 -3.44 5.57
N GLY A 179 -9.53 -3.22 6.87
CA GLY A 179 -10.41 -3.84 7.87
C GLY A 179 -10.29 -5.35 7.93
N ARG A 180 -9.22 -5.93 7.36
CA ARG A 180 -8.91 -7.34 7.50
C ARG A 180 -7.93 -7.49 8.65
N LEU A 181 -8.15 -8.53 9.44
CA LEU A 181 -7.25 -8.91 10.51
C LEU A 181 -6.19 -9.87 9.95
N TYR A 182 -4.93 -9.57 10.26
CA TYR A 182 -3.76 -10.28 9.78
C TYR A 182 -2.94 -10.81 10.97
N PRO A 183 -2.54 -12.09 10.95
CA PRO A 183 -1.64 -12.61 11.97
C PRO A 183 -0.29 -11.90 11.87
N LEU A 184 0.46 -11.89 12.97
CA LEU A 184 1.80 -11.27 13.01
C LEU A 184 2.76 -11.89 11.98
N SER A 185 2.51 -13.12 11.50
CA SER A 185 3.31 -13.80 10.48
C SER A 185 3.11 -13.29 9.05
N ASP A 186 2.01 -12.58 8.74
CA ASP A 186 1.64 -12.25 7.35
C ASP A 186 2.48 -11.12 6.73
N GLY A 187 3.38 -10.49 7.51
CA GLY A 187 4.15 -9.33 7.07
C GLY A 187 3.23 -8.18 6.63
N PHE A 188 3.71 -7.22 5.83
CA PHE A 188 2.85 -6.14 5.29
C PHE A 188 3.31 -5.69 3.91
N ALA A 189 2.87 -6.42 2.89
CA ALA A 189 3.18 -6.09 1.51
C ALA A 189 2.52 -4.76 1.10
N ARG A 190 3.31 -3.84 0.55
CA ARG A 190 2.82 -2.56 0.01
C ARG A 190 3.63 -2.12 -1.20
N HIS A 191 3.11 -1.12 -1.91
CA HIS A 191 3.85 -0.38 -2.92
C HIS A 191 4.44 0.91 -2.30
N PRO A 192 5.40 1.58 -2.97
CA PRO A 192 5.86 2.92 -2.59
C PRO A 192 4.70 3.92 -2.46
N ARG A 193 4.84 4.93 -1.58
CA ARG A 193 3.84 6.00 -1.35
C ARG A 193 2.47 5.51 -0.86
N CYS A 194 2.46 4.40 -0.13
CA CYS A 194 1.26 3.88 0.51
C CYS A 194 1.20 4.32 1.98
N ASP A 195 0.11 4.98 2.35
CA ASP A 195 -0.13 5.54 3.70
C ASP A 195 -0.83 4.55 4.66
N CYS A 196 -0.86 3.27 4.31
CA CYS A 196 -1.51 2.26 5.14
C CYS A 196 -0.64 1.89 6.36
N GLN A 197 -1.29 1.67 7.50
CA GLN A 197 -0.68 1.33 8.78
C GLN A 197 -1.18 -0.01 9.34
N MET A 198 -0.52 -0.49 10.38
CA MET A 198 -0.92 -1.65 11.17
C MET A 198 -1.49 -1.15 12.50
N ARG A 199 -2.78 -1.40 12.75
CA ARG A 199 -3.35 -1.20 14.08
C ARG A 199 -3.28 -2.51 14.84
N PRO A 200 -2.59 -2.59 15.98
CA PRO A 200 -2.58 -3.79 16.82
C PRO A 200 -4.00 -4.16 17.23
N VAL A 201 -4.32 -5.46 17.21
CA VAL A 201 -5.61 -5.97 17.67
C VAL A 201 -5.44 -7.02 18.76
N THR A 202 -6.36 -7.01 19.71
CA THR A 202 -6.41 -7.98 20.80
C THR A 202 -7.04 -9.30 20.34
N ARG A 203 -6.91 -10.35 21.15
CA ARG A 203 -7.56 -11.64 20.89
C ARG A 203 -9.08 -11.54 20.88
N ASP A 204 -9.66 -10.67 21.70
CA ASP A 204 -11.12 -10.50 21.76
C ASP A 204 -11.64 -9.77 20.52
N GLN A 205 -10.97 -8.68 20.11
CA GLN A 205 -11.27 -7.99 18.85
C GLN A 205 -11.13 -8.93 17.65
N TRP A 206 -10.16 -9.85 17.70
CA TRP A 206 -9.98 -10.88 16.67
C TRP A 206 -11.17 -11.84 16.57
N GLN A 207 -11.78 -12.21 17.69
CA GLN A 207 -12.90 -13.15 17.73
C GLN A 207 -14.23 -12.49 17.34
N THR A 208 -14.42 -11.22 17.70
CA THR A 208 -15.68 -10.50 17.46
C THR A 208 -15.74 -9.83 16.09
N ASN A 209 -14.58 -9.56 15.47
CA ASN A 209 -14.39 -9.04 14.11
C ASN A 209 -15.44 -8.01 13.64
N ASP A 210 -15.41 -6.81 14.23
CA ASP A 210 -16.16 -5.64 13.74
C ASP A 210 -15.23 -4.46 13.39
N PRO A 211 -14.41 -4.58 12.34
CA PRO A 211 -13.57 -3.50 11.90
C PRO A 211 -14.43 -2.47 11.15
N GLY A 212 -14.60 -1.29 11.76
CA GLY A 212 -15.30 -0.14 11.16
C GLY A 212 -14.64 0.42 9.87
N ASN A 213 -13.56 -0.20 9.38
CA ASN A 213 -12.78 0.21 8.21
C ASN A 213 -12.94 -0.75 7.03
N THR A 214 -14.15 -0.89 6.49
CA THR A 214 -14.41 -1.81 5.37
C THR A 214 -14.06 -1.20 4.01
N PRO A 215 -13.72 -2.02 2.98
CA PRO A 215 -13.50 -1.52 1.62
C PRO A 215 -14.68 -0.71 1.08
N THR A 216 -15.91 -1.10 1.41
CA THR A 216 -17.15 -0.41 1.01
C THR A 216 -17.29 0.94 1.69
N ALA A 217 -17.02 1.02 3.01
CA ALA A 217 -17.04 2.28 3.74
C ALA A 217 -15.99 3.26 3.20
N LEU A 218 -14.77 2.79 2.93
CA LEU A 218 -13.71 3.60 2.32
C LEU A 218 -14.09 4.08 0.93
N PHE A 219 -14.64 3.21 0.07
CA PHE A 219 -15.08 3.62 -1.26
C PHE A 219 -16.17 4.70 -1.18
N ALA A 220 -17.12 4.57 -0.27
CA ALA A 220 -18.19 5.54 -0.07
C ALA A 220 -17.69 6.90 0.45
N ALA A 221 -16.61 6.91 1.24
CA ALA A 221 -15.99 8.14 1.75
C ALA A 221 -15.17 8.90 0.69
N MET A 222 -14.78 8.26 -0.42
CA MET A 222 -14.05 8.90 -1.52
C MET A 222 -14.96 9.76 -2.40
N THR A 223 -14.44 10.89 -2.88
CA THR A 223 -15.06 11.66 -3.96
C THR A 223 -15.11 10.84 -5.26
N ARG A 224 -16.00 11.21 -6.19
CA ARG A 224 -16.07 10.53 -7.50
C ARG A 224 -14.72 10.55 -8.24
N ALA A 225 -14.01 11.67 -8.20
CA ALA A 225 -12.70 11.80 -8.83
C ALA A 225 -11.66 10.87 -8.19
N GLU A 226 -11.67 10.71 -6.87
CA GLU A 226 -10.79 9.78 -6.17
C GLU A 226 -11.14 8.32 -6.50
N GLN A 227 -12.43 7.97 -6.53
CA GLN A 227 -12.88 6.63 -6.95
C GLN A 227 -12.41 6.33 -8.38
N ASP A 228 -12.61 7.28 -9.31
CA ASP A 228 -12.22 7.12 -10.71
C ASP A 228 -10.69 7.05 -10.85
N LYS A 229 -9.92 7.77 -10.02
CA LYS A 229 -8.47 7.67 -9.98
C LYS A 229 -7.98 6.32 -9.43
N ALA A 230 -8.61 5.82 -8.37
CA ALA A 230 -8.20 4.59 -7.70
C ALA A 230 -8.58 3.31 -8.46
N PHE A 231 -9.74 3.33 -9.12
CA PHE A 231 -10.30 2.17 -9.80
C PHE A 231 -10.28 2.30 -11.32
N GLY A 232 -10.24 3.50 -11.89
CA GLY A 232 -10.57 3.77 -13.29
C GLY A 232 -12.08 3.99 -13.43
N VAL A 233 -12.48 4.92 -14.30
CA VAL A 233 -13.87 5.40 -14.45
C VAL A 233 -14.88 4.25 -14.55
N LYS A 234 -14.63 3.27 -15.42
CA LYS A 234 -15.57 2.17 -15.70
C LYS A 234 -15.66 1.14 -14.57
N ASP A 235 -14.56 0.88 -13.88
CA ASP A 235 -14.57 0.00 -12.70
C ASP A 235 -15.23 0.71 -11.51
N ALA A 236 -15.02 2.01 -11.34
CA ALA A 236 -15.71 2.82 -10.33
C ALA A 236 -17.22 2.88 -10.59
N GLU A 237 -17.65 3.02 -11.85
CA GLU A 237 -19.06 2.90 -12.24
C GLU A 237 -19.66 1.54 -11.88
N ALA A 238 -18.93 0.44 -12.12
CA ALA A 238 -19.36 -0.89 -11.75
C ALA A 238 -19.55 -1.04 -10.24
N ILE A 239 -18.60 -0.53 -9.44
CA ILE A 239 -18.69 -0.56 -7.97
C ILE A 239 -19.88 0.27 -7.47
N ARG A 240 -20.10 1.47 -8.02
CA ARG A 240 -21.29 2.29 -7.72
C ARG A 240 -22.60 1.58 -8.08
N ALA A 241 -22.57 0.68 -9.06
CA ALA A 241 -23.70 -0.16 -9.45
C ALA A 241 -23.86 -1.42 -8.57
N GLY A 242 -23.03 -1.59 -7.55
CA GLY A 242 -23.11 -2.68 -6.57
C GLY A 242 -22.12 -3.82 -6.79
N ALA A 243 -21.17 -3.68 -7.73
CA ALA A 243 -20.14 -4.69 -7.92
C ALA A 243 -19.23 -4.81 -6.68
N ASP A 244 -18.92 -6.05 -6.28
CA ASP A 244 -17.96 -6.40 -5.25
C ASP A 244 -16.57 -5.83 -5.59
N ILE A 245 -16.08 -4.96 -4.69
CA ILE A 245 -14.82 -4.23 -4.85
C ILE A 245 -13.66 -5.21 -4.99
N ALA A 246 -13.65 -6.29 -4.19
CA ALA A 246 -12.59 -7.29 -4.25
C ALA A 246 -12.57 -8.00 -5.62
N GLY A 247 -13.73 -8.39 -6.14
CA GLY A 247 -13.90 -8.99 -7.45
C GLY A 247 -13.42 -8.08 -8.58
N VAL A 248 -13.78 -6.79 -8.53
CA VAL A 248 -13.35 -5.79 -9.53
C VAL A 248 -11.83 -5.57 -9.50
N VAL A 249 -11.23 -5.46 -8.31
CA VAL A 249 -9.79 -5.23 -8.17
C VAL A 249 -8.98 -6.47 -8.54
N ASN A 250 -9.38 -7.65 -8.07
CA ASN A 250 -8.68 -8.91 -8.34
C ASN A 250 -8.79 -9.31 -9.81
N ALA A 251 -9.88 -8.94 -10.49
CA ALA A 251 -10.01 -9.15 -11.93
C ALA A 251 -8.89 -8.51 -12.77
N ARG A 252 -8.18 -7.53 -12.18
CA ARG A 252 -7.14 -6.72 -12.82
C ARG A 252 -5.77 -6.88 -12.17
N ARG A 253 -5.56 -7.92 -11.37
CA ARG A 253 -4.22 -8.21 -10.83
C ARG A 253 -3.24 -8.52 -11.97
N ALA A 254 -1.95 -8.29 -11.74
CA ALA A 254 -0.92 -8.58 -12.73
C ALA A 254 -1.02 -10.05 -13.20
N GLY A 255 -0.98 -10.28 -14.51
CA GLY A 255 -1.15 -11.61 -15.12
C GLY A 255 -2.59 -12.15 -15.13
N ALA A 256 -3.58 -11.43 -14.58
CA ALA A 256 -4.98 -11.87 -14.62
C ALA A 256 -5.78 -11.36 -15.81
N VAL A 257 -5.29 -10.36 -16.54
CA VAL A 257 -6.01 -9.80 -17.70
C VAL A 257 -5.40 -10.32 -18.99
N TYR A 258 -6.25 -10.79 -19.91
CA TYR A 258 -5.88 -11.08 -21.29
C TYR A 258 -6.81 -10.37 -22.26
N VAL A 259 -6.34 -10.19 -23.50
CA VAL A 259 -7.11 -9.55 -24.56
C VAL A 259 -7.48 -10.60 -25.61
N ALA A 260 -8.75 -10.65 -25.98
CA ALA A 260 -9.25 -11.47 -27.08
C ALA A 260 -10.28 -10.65 -27.87
N GLY A 261 -10.14 -10.55 -29.19
CA GLY A 261 -11.05 -9.78 -30.03
C GLY A 261 -11.23 -8.32 -29.58
N HIS A 262 -10.13 -7.64 -29.23
CA HIS A 262 -10.11 -6.27 -28.67
C HIS A 262 -10.83 -6.06 -27.33
N ARG A 263 -11.26 -7.13 -26.66
CA ARG A 263 -11.94 -7.07 -25.36
C ARG A 263 -11.04 -7.61 -24.25
N LYS A 264 -11.17 -7.04 -23.05
CA LYS A 264 -10.40 -7.43 -21.87
C LYS A 264 -11.18 -8.42 -21.01
N TYR A 265 -10.53 -9.55 -20.71
CA TYR A 265 -11.08 -10.63 -19.91
C TYR A 265 -10.20 -10.91 -18.70
N SER A 266 -10.79 -11.46 -17.64
CA SER A 266 -10.09 -11.89 -16.44
C SER A 266 -9.98 -13.40 -16.36
N THR A 267 -8.82 -13.89 -15.91
CA THR A 267 -8.59 -15.30 -15.55
C THR A 267 -8.96 -15.60 -14.10
N THR A 268 -9.27 -14.57 -13.28
CA THR A 268 -9.65 -14.78 -11.88
C THR A 268 -11.06 -15.35 -11.74
N ARG A 269 -11.14 -16.49 -11.04
CA ARG A 269 -12.40 -17.13 -10.65
C ARG A 269 -13.09 -16.25 -9.59
N GLY A 270 -14.33 -15.85 -9.84
CA GLY A 270 -15.24 -15.35 -8.82
C GLY A 270 -16.26 -16.43 -8.49
N ALA A 271 -16.82 -16.42 -7.28
CA ALA A 271 -17.96 -17.26 -6.88
C ALA A 271 -19.20 -16.86 -7.71
N ALA A 272 -19.27 -17.33 -8.94
CA ALA A 272 -20.49 -17.28 -9.74
C ALA A 272 -21.29 -18.54 -9.40
N ASP A 273 -22.14 -18.45 -8.38
CA ASP A 273 -23.11 -19.50 -8.03
C ASP A 273 -24.23 -19.67 -9.09
N GLY A 274 -24.23 -18.86 -10.15
CA GLY A 274 -25.24 -18.90 -11.21
C GLY A 274 -24.84 -19.61 -12.51
N LEU A 275 -23.68 -20.28 -12.58
CA LEU A 275 -23.19 -20.89 -13.83
C LEU A 275 -22.68 -22.33 -13.61
N GLY A 276 -23.62 -23.26 -13.43
CA GLY A 276 -23.40 -24.70 -13.57
C GLY A 276 -23.02 -25.44 -12.28
N ASN A 277 -23.86 -26.42 -11.93
CA ASN A 277 -23.79 -27.35 -10.79
C ASN A 277 -22.37 -27.70 -10.33
N THR A 278 -22.08 -27.46 -9.04
CA THR A 278 -20.96 -28.06 -8.33
C THR A 278 -21.43 -29.31 -7.59
N SER A 279 -21.43 -30.44 -8.28
CA SER A 279 -21.49 -31.76 -7.64
C SER A 279 -20.31 -32.58 -8.15
N GLY A 280 -19.31 -32.81 -7.29
CA GLY A 280 -18.15 -33.63 -7.61
C GLY A 280 -17.07 -33.54 -6.53
N SER A 281 -17.11 -34.49 -5.62
CA SER A 281 -16.04 -34.84 -4.68
C SER A 281 -14.80 -35.31 -5.44
N GLY A 282 -13.62 -34.84 -5.03
CA GLY A 282 -12.33 -35.36 -5.50
C GLY A 282 -11.57 -34.38 -6.40
N GLY A 283 -10.30 -34.14 -6.04
CA GLY A 283 -9.46 -33.09 -6.61
C GLY A 283 -9.25 -33.21 -8.11
N GLN A 284 -9.90 -32.33 -8.87
CA GLN A 284 -9.46 -31.80 -10.16
C GLN A 284 -10.40 -30.64 -10.50
N TYR A 285 -9.95 -29.42 -10.24
CA TYR A 285 -10.72 -28.21 -10.53
C TYR A 285 -10.97 -28.06 -12.05
N ARG A 286 -12.14 -28.49 -12.52
CA ARG A 286 -12.59 -28.28 -13.91
C ARG A 286 -12.57 -26.78 -14.28
N ARG A 287 -11.92 -26.45 -15.40
CA ARG A 287 -12.04 -25.14 -16.06
C ARG A 287 -13.50 -24.93 -16.45
N ARG A 288 -14.09 -23.78 -16.10
CA ARG A 288 -15.36 -23.33 -16.70
C ARG A 288 -15.04 -22.66 -18.04
N ASP A 289 -15.74 -23.02 -19.10
CA ASP A 289 -15.47 -22.62 -20.50
C ASP A 289 -15.96 -21.20 -20.89
N ILE A 290 -16.32 -20.34 -19.93
CA ILE A 290 -16.86 -19.01 -20.22
C ILE A 290 -15.83 -17.94 -19.86
N ALA A 291 -15.31 -17.25 -20.89
CA ALA A 291 -14.46 -16.08 -20.71
C ALA A 291 -15.21 -15.00 -19.92
N ARG A 292 -14.61 -14.53 -18.82
CA ARG A 292 -15.17 -13.50 -17.93
C ARG A 292 -14.66 -12.12 -18.33
N PRO A 293 -15.47 -11.23 -18.95
CA PRO A 293 -15.04 -9.86 -19.22
C PRO A 293 -14.74 -9.14 -17.91
N THR A 294 -13.80 -8.19 -17.90
CA THR A 294 -13.61 -7.33 -16.71
C THR A 294 -14.85 -6.47 -16.46
N ALA A 295 -15.05 -5.99 -15.22
CA ALA A 295 -16.14 -5.07 -14.92
C ALA A 295 -16.07 -3.81 -15.79
N ALA A 296 -14.88 -3.21 -15.92
CA ALA A 296 -14.65 -2.14 -16.88
C ALA A 296 -15.04 -2.50 -18.33
N GLN A 297 -14.77 -3.73 -18.79
CA GLN A 297 -15.15 -4.15 -20.14
C GLN A 297 -16.67 -4.23 -20.30
N ILE A 298 -17.40 -4.73 -19.29
CA ILE A 298 -18.86 -4.78 -19.30
C ILE A 298 -19.45 -3.37 -19.51
N PHE A 299 -18.91 -2.37 -18.80
CA PHE A 299 -19.34 -0.97 -18.96
C PHE A 299 -18.82 -0.31 -20.24
N ALA A 300 -17.67 -0.76 -20.78
CA ALA A 300 -17.14 -0.25 -22.04
C ALA A 300 -17.95 -0.75 -23.25
N ASP A 301 -18.50 -1.97 -23.19
CA ASP A 301 -19.36 -2.52 -24.24
C ASP A 301 -20.70 -1.74 -24.37
N GLY A 302 -21.07 -0.95 -23.35
CA GLY A 302 -22.32 -0.19 -23.33
C GLY A 302 -23.56 -1.05 -23.04
N GLY A 303 -24.70 -0.38 -22.90
CA GLY A 303 -25.99 -0.97 -22.54
C GLY A 303 -26.74 -0.09 -21.54
N ASP A 304 -28.04 -0.32 -21.39
CA ASP A 304 -28.80 0.30 -20.32
C ASP A 304 -28.39 -0.27 -18.94
N ARG A 305 -28.85 0.41 -17.88
CA ARG A 305 -28.50 0.04 -16.50
C ARG A 305 -28.90 -1.39 -16.17
N GLU A 306 -30.06 -1.84 -16.63
CA GLU A 306 -30.57 -3.19 -16.33
C GLU A 306 -29.69 -4.26 -16.99
N HIS A 307 -29.34 -4.06 -18.26
CA HIS A 307 -28.44 -4.93 -19.00
C HIS A 307 -27.06 -5.04 -18.33
N LEU A 308 -26.50 -3.91 -17.88
CA LEU A 308 -25.22 -3.90 -17.16
C LEU A 308 -25.30 -4.67 -15.84
N LEU A 309 -26.37 -4.51 -15.07
CA LEU A 309 -26.57 -5.25 -13.81
C LEU A 309 -26.73 -6.76 -14.04
N ILE A 310 -27.49 -7.16 -15.07
CA ILE A 310 -27.63 -8.57 -15.48
C ILE A 310 -26.25 -9.15 -15.81
N ARG A 311 -25.42 -8.42 -16.55
CA ARG A 311 -24.07 -8.87 -16.90
C ARG A 311 -23.16 -8.96 -15.68
N LEU A 312 -23.18 -7.97 -14.79
CA LEU A 312 -22.39 -8.02 -13.55
C LEU A 312 -22.75 -9.24 -12.69
N ARG A 313 -24.06 -9.54 -12.52
CA ARG A 313 -24.52 -10.76 -11.82
C ARG A 313 -24.08 -12.03 -12.55
N ARG A 314 -24.30 -12.11 -13.88
CA ARG A 314 -23.90 -13.25 -14.71
C ARG A 314 -22.42 -13.59 -14.56
N TYR A 315 -21.55 -12.59 -14.44
CA TYR A 315 -20.11 -12.77 -14.31
C TYR A 315 -19.60 -12.73 -12.86
N GLY A 316 -20.49 -12.83 -11.86
CA GLY A 316 -20.13 -12.92 -10.44
C GLY A 316 -19.40 -11.69 -9.91
N TYR A 317 -19.73 -10.50 -10.43
CA TYR A 317 -19.30 -9.23 -9.85
C TYR A 317 -20.30 -8.71 -8.83
N ILE A 318 -21.57 -9.12 -8.89
CA ILE A 318 -22.57 -8.85 -7.85
C ILE A 318 -22.98 -10.21 -7.30
N THR A 319 -22.80 -10.42 -5.99
CA THR A 319 -23.39 -11.55 -5.27
C THR A 319 -24.77 -11.12 -4.80
N SER A 320 -25.78 -11.92 -5.15
CA SER A 320 -27.19 -11.73 -4.76
C SER A 320 -27.38 -11.76 -3.27
#